data_AF-A0A0G0WZG4-F1
#
_entry.id   AF-A0A0G0WZG4-F1
#
_cell.length_a   1.000
_cell.length_b   1.000
_cell.length_c   1.000
_cell.angle_alpha   90.00
_cell.angle_beta   90.00
_cell.angle_gamma   90.00
#
_symmetry.space_group_name_H-M   'P 1'
#
loop_
_entity.id
_entity.type
_entity.pdbx_description
1 polymer ?
#
loop_
_entity_poly.entity_id
_entity_poly.type
_entity_poly.pdbx_seq_one_letter_code
_entity_poly.pdbx_strand_id
1 'polypeptide(L)'
;MGTEGEKRPIRFEHEKKPNFKVAEGSWESVLVGLKGEYPESVFGVADTDYWEEIEEKATMGLKKACFQYFLAGVGHVTLAGRVVNSNPAIRVKISLGEMSTGERNELVDRFATFLYDRYPRKYRERIKK
;
A
#
# COMPACT_ATOMS: atom_id res chain seq x y z
N MET A 1 36.46 4.49 -9.05
CA MET A 1 36.07 5.23 -7.84
C MET A 1 35.20 6.39 -8.30
N GLY A 2 33.94 6.57 -7.94
CA GLY A 2 33.06 5.96 -6.95
C GLY A 2 31.94 6.98 -6.75
N THR A 3 30.70 6.58 -7.06
CA THR A 3 29.39 7.06 -6.56
C THR A 3 29.19 8.58 -6.39
N GLU A 4 28.11 9.16 -6.94
CA GLU A 4 26.84 9.21 -6.21
C GLU A 4 25.66 9.32 -7.19
N GLY A 5 24.80 8.29 -7.17
CA GLY A 5 23.48 8.39 -7.76
C GLY A 5 22.65 9.36 -6.93
N GLU A 6 22.29 10.50 -7.52
CA GLU A 6 21.31 11.44 -6.99
C GLU A 6 20.05 10.70 -6.56
N LYS A 7 19.94 10.43 -5.25
CA LYS A 7 18.69 9.99 -4.65
C LYS A 7 17.73 11.17 -4.75
N ARG A 8 16.83 11.13 -5.74
CA ARG A 8 15.74 12.10 -5.86
C ARG A 8 15.07 12.24 -4.49
N PRO A 9 15.06 13.43 -3.87
CA PRO A 9 14.45 13.61 -2.56
C PRO A 9 12.97 13.33 -2.69
N ILE A 10 12.49 12.32 -1.95
CA ILE A 10 11.06 12.09 -1.78
C ILE A 10 10.52 13.29 -1.00
N ARG A 11 9.92 14.24 -1.72
CA ARG A 11 9.55 15.60 -1.32
C ARG A 11 8.46 15.71 -0.23
N PHE A 12 8.31 14.70 0.62
CA PHE A 12 7.28 14.59 1.67
C PHE A 12 7.84 14.69 3.09
N GLU A 13 9.07 15.15 3.29
CA GLU A 13 9.64 15.33 4.64
C GLU A 13 8.98 16.44 5.45
N HIS A 14 8.47 17.50 4.80
CA HIS A 14 8.04 18.72 5.51
C HIS A 14 6.60 18.75 6.02
N GLU A 15 5.74 17.76 5.72
CA GLU A 15 4.37 17.69 6.26
C GLU A 15 4.12 16.50 7.20
N LYS A 16 5.16 15.70 7.48
CA LYS A 16 5.10 14.67 8.50
C LYS A 16 5.16 15.35 9.87
N LYS A 17 4.18 15.11 10.74
CA LYS A 17 4.49 15.26 12.17
C LYS A 17 5.55 14.18 12.44
N PRO A 18 6.72 14.50 13.04
CA PRO A 18 7.83 13.54 13.21
C PRO A 18 7.42 12.22 13.85
N ASN A 19 6.30 12.21 14.58
CA ASN A 19 5.75 11.06 15.31
C ASN A 19 4.29 10.75 14.97
N PHE A 20 3.77 11.10 13.76
CA PHE A 20 2.40 10.71 13.41
C PHE A 20 2.29 9.19 13.35
N LYS A 21 1.54 8.60 14.28
CA LYS A 21 1.19 7.19 14.25
C LYS A 21 -0.14 7.04 13.53
N VAL A 22 -0.14 6.20 12.51
CA VAL A 22 -1.36 5.77 11.82
C VAL A 22 -2.28 5.12 12.86
N ALA A 23 -3.57 5.49 12.84
CA ALA A 23 -4.54 4.93 13.77
C ALA A 23 -4.71 3.41 13.57
N GLU A 24 -5.01 2.70 14.66
CA GLU A 24 -5.33 1.27 14.64
C GLU A 24 -6.48 0.99 13.66
N GLY A 25 -6.40 -0.12 12.94
CA GLY A 25 -7.36 -0.50 11.90
C GLY A 25 -7.18 0.20 10.56
N SER A 26 -6.30 1.20 10.43
CA SER A 26 -6.07 1.86 9.13
C SER A 26 -5.41 0.94 8.12
N TRP A 27 -4.56 0.02 8.59
CA TRP A 27 -3.88 -0.94 7.71
C TRP A 27 -4.89 -1.92 7.13
N GLU A 28 -5.72 -2.48 8.00
CA GLU A 28 -6.79 -3.41 7.68
C GLU A 28 -7.81 -2.76 6.76
N SER A 29 -8.15 -1.50 7.01
CA SER A 29 -8.99 -0.69 6.11
C SER A 29 -8.40 -0.52 4.70
N VAL A 30 -7.07 -0.50 4.56
CA VAL A 30 -6.41 -0.52 3.23
C VAL A 30 -6.56 -1.88 2.58
N LEU A 31 -6.34 -2.97 3.33
CA LEU A 31 -6.45 -4.33 2.84
C LEU A 31 -7.88 -4.66 2.39
N VAL A 32 -8.89 -4.36 3.20
CA VAL A 32 -10.31 -4.53 2.85
C VAL A 32 -10.68 -3.68 1.63
N GLY A 33 -10.19 -2.44 1.57
CA GLY A 33 -10.42 -1.57 0.43
C GLY A 33 -9.83 -2.09 -0.89
N LEU A 34 -8.69 -2.81 -0.83
CA LEU A 34 -8.10 -3.47 -1.98
C LEU A 34 -8.79 -4.81 -2.30
N LYS A 35 -9.19 -5.57 -1.28
CA LYS A 35 -10.01 -6.80 -1.42
C LYS A 35 -11.30 -6.53 -2.18
N GLY A 36 -11.99 -5.42 -1.87
CA GLY A 36 -13.23 -5.04 -2.54
C GLY A 36 -13.06 -4.63 -4.01
N GLU A 37 -11.83 -4.34 -4.47
CA GLU A 37 -11.54 -3.93 -5.84
C GLU A 37 -10.95 -5.07 -6.68
N TYR A 38 -10.09 -5.90 -6.09
CA TYR A 38 -9.33 -6.93 -6.80
C TYR A 38 -9.88 -8.33 -6.48
N PRO A 39 -9.91 -9.23 -7.47
CA PRO A 39 -10.41 -10.58 -7.25
C PRO A 39 -9.53 -11.34 -6.26
N GLU A 40 -10.14 -12.28 -5.56
CA GLU A 40 -9.49 -13.13 -4.55
C GLU A 40 -8.23 -13.85 -5.08
N SER A 41 -8.22 -14.21 -6.36
CA SER A 41 -7.09 -14.84 -7.05
C SER A 41 -5.80 -13.99 -7.02
N VAL A 42 -5.93 -12.67 -6.88
CA VAL A 42 -4.79 -11.74 -6.72
C VAL A 42 -4.16 -11.89 -5.35
N PHE A 43 -4.98 -12.01 -4.30
CA PHE A 43 -4.51 -12.16 -2.94
C PHE A 43 -4.13 -13.59 -2.60
N GLY A 44 -4.61 -14.58 -3.37
CA GLY A 44 -4.30 -16.00 -3.15
C GLY A 44 -4.75 -16.53 -1.80
N VAL A 45 -5.68 -15.84 -1.14
CA VAL A 45 -6.25 -16.23 0.15
C VAL A 45 -7.77 -16.31 -0.01
N ALA A 46 -8.24 -17.54 -0.13
CA ALA A 46 -9.66 -17.90 -0.18
C ALA A 46 -10.31 -18.01 1.20
N ASP A 47 -9.49 -17.94 2.24
CA ASP A 47 -9.90 -18.25 3.60
C ASP A 47 -10.78 -17.13 4.16
N THR A 48 -12.02 -17.48 4.50
CA THR A 48 -12.95 -16.58 5.19
C THR A 48 -12.33 -16.10 6.48
N ASP A 49 -11.65 -16.98 7.22
CA ASP A 49 -11.08 -16.69 8.54
C ASP A 49 -9.96 -15.64 8.47
N TYR A 50 -9.15 -15.67 7.40
CA TYR A 50 -8.10 -14.65 7.19
C TYR A 50 -8.70 -13.26 6.99
N TRP A 51 -9.76 -13.18 6.19
CA TRP A 51 -10.36 -11.89 5.88
C TRP A 51 -11.29 -11.40 6.97
N GLU A 52 -11.95 -12.29 7.70
CA GLU A 52 -12.86 -11.96 8.80
C GLU A 52 -12.10 -11.19 9.90
N GLU A 53 -10.95 -11.69 10.35
CA GLU A 53 -10.15 -11.01 11.37
C GLU A 53 -9.67 -9.61 10.90
N ILE A 54 -9.36 -9.47 9.60
CA ILE A 54 -8.96 -8.19 9.00
C ILE A 54 -10.17 -7.25 8.92
N GLU A 55 -11.33 -7.75 8.53
CA GLU A 55 -12.57 -6.98 8.40
C GLU A 55 -13.05 -6.47 9.76
N GLU A 56 -12.97 -7.29 10.82
CA GLU A 56 -13.31 -6.89 12.19
C GLU A 56 -12.40 -5.77 12.72
N LYS A 57 -11.12 -5.79 12.36
CA LYS A 57 -10.14 -4.77 12.75
C LYS A 57 -10.20 -3.50 11.89
N ALA A 58 -10.90 -3.51 10.76
CA ALA A 58 -11.00 -2.35 9.88
C ALA A 58 -11.88 -1.26 10.52
N THR A 59 -11.26 -0.19 11.01
CA THR A 59 -11.96 0.88 11.76
C THR A 59 -12.44 2.05 10.88
N MET A 60 -12.13 2.05 9.58
CA MET A 60 -12.44 3.19 8.71
C MET A 60 -12.56 2.86 7.23
N GLY A 61 -13.13 3.80 6.46
CA GLY A 61 -13.13 3.70 5.00
C GLY A 61 -11.74 3.93 4.40
N LEU A 62 -11.49 3.31 3.24
CA LEU A 62 -10.21 3.36 2.51
C LEU A 62 -9.66 4.78 2.29
N LYS A 63 -10.51 5.77 1.98
CA LYS A 63 -10.08 7.17 1.82
C LYS A 63 -9.50 7.76 3.11
N LYS A 64 -10.11 7.46 4.25
CA LYS A 64 -9.64 7.92 5.57
C LYS A 64 -8.34 7.21 5.95
N ALA A 65 -8.23 5.91 5.66
CA ALA A 65 -6.99 5.16 5.85
C ALA A 65 -5.84 5.71 4.99
N CYS A 66 -6.07 5.96 3.70
CA CYS A 66 -5.08 6.59 2.81
C CYS A 66 -4.66 7.98 3.33
N PHE A 67 -5.59 8.74 3.93
CA PHE A 67 -5.26 10.02 4.56
C PHE A 67 -4.37 9.84 5.80
N GLN A 68 -4.60 8.83 6.64
CA GLN A 68 -3.71 8.52 7.77
C GLN A 68 -2.28 8.22 7.29
N TYR A 69 -2.13 7.43 6.23
CA TYR A 69 -0.83 7.15 5.62
C TYR A 69 -0.19 8.39 4.98
N PHE A 70 -0.99 9.26 4.35
CA PHE A 70 -0.51 10.57 3.89
C PHE A 70 0.03 11.43 5.05
N LEU A 71 -0.66 11.48 6.20
CA LEU A 71 -0.20 12.21 7.38
C LEU A 71 1.07 11.61 8.00
N ALA A 72 1.25 10.30 7.88
CA ALA A 72 2.51 9.59 8.19
C ALA A 72 3.59 9.79 7.10
N GLY A 73 3.25 10.48 6.01
CA GLY A 73 4.08 10.68 4.82
C GLY A 73 4.55 9.40 4.15
N VAL A 74 3.66 8.39 4.13
CA VAL A 74 3.74 7.20 3.28
C VAL A 74 2.95 7.50 2.01
N GLY A 75 3.55 7.28 0.85
CA GLY A 75 2.90 7.46 -0.44
C GLY A 75 2.19 6.22 -0.96
N HIS A 76 1.34 6.37 -1.99
CA HIS A 76 0.58 5.28 -2.62
C HIS A 76 1.46 4.11 -3.10
N VAL A 77 2.58 4.38 -3.79
CA VAL A 77 3.53 3.33 -4.24
C VAL A 77 4.14 2.59 -3.05
N THR A 78 4.58 3.32 -2.03
CA THR A 78 5.15 2.70 -0.81
C THR A 78 4.11 1.86 -0.07
N LEU A 79 2.88 2.35 0.03
CA LEU A 79 1.78 1.65 0.67
C LEU A 79 1.42 0.37 -0.11
N ALA A 80 1.30 0.45 -1.44
CA ALA A 80 1.09 -0.70 -2.31
C ALA A 80 2.20 -1.75 -2.17
N GLY A 81 3.47 -1.33 -2.17
CA GLY A 81 4.60 -2.22 -1.96
C GLY A 81 4.56 -2.91 -0.59
N ARG A 82 4.13 -2.21 0.46
CA ARG A 82 3.90 -2.83 1.78
C ARG A 82 2.82 -3.89 1.72
N VAL A 83 1.69 -3.62 1.06
CA VAL A 83 0.58 -4.59 0.92
C VAL A 83 1.05 -5.86 0.21
N VAL A 84 1.70 -5.71 -0.95
CA VAL A 84 2.25 -6.84 -1.71
C VAL A 84 3.24 -7.65 -0.87
N ASN A 85 4.12 -6.97 -0.13
CA ASN A 85 5.12 -7.64 0.71
C ASN A 85 4.56 -8.26 1.99
N SER A 86 3.40 -7.83 2.46
CA SER A 86 2.76 -8.36 3.67
C SER A 86 1.86 -9.55 3.41
N ASN A 87 1.37 -9.71 2.18
CA ASN A 87 0.43 -10.77 1.84
C ASN A 87 1.14 -12.14 1.83
N PRO A 88 0.70 -13.11 2.65
CA PRO A 88 1.37 -14.41 2.76
C PRO A 88 1.43 -15.19 1.44
N ALA A 89 0.33 -15.25 0.68
CA ALA A 89 0.30 -16.03 -0.55
C ALA A 89 1.20 -15.44 -1.63
N ILE A 90 1.27 -14.10 -1.74
CA ILE A 90 2.19 -13.43 -2.66
C ILE A 90 3.64 -13.74 -2.26
N ARG A 91 3.98 -13.67 -0.97
CA ARG A 91 5.32 -14.02 -0.48
C ARG A 91 5.70 -15.46 -0.83
N VAL A 92 4.78 -16.40 -0.65
CA VAL A 92 4.99 -17.81 -1.00
C VAL A 92 5.26 -17.96 -2.50
N LYS A 93 4.43 -17.36 -3.37
CA LYS A 93 4.64 -17.39 -4.83
C LYS A 93 6.00 -16.85 -5.24
N ILE A 94 6.46 -15.77 -4.62
CA ILE A 94 7.81 -15.22 -4.85
C ILE A 94 8.89 -16.22 -4.41
N SER A 95 8.75 -16.80 -3.22
CA SER A 95 9.72 -17.76 -2.68
C SER A 95 9.82 -19.06 -3.49
N LEU A 96 8.71 -19.49 -4.10
CA LEU A 96 8.67 -20.67 -4.99
C LEU A 96 9.12 -20.36 -6.42
N GLY A 97 9.39 -19.09 -6.75
CA GLY A 97 9.72 -18.67 -8.12
C GLY A 97 8.53 -18.69 -9.09
N GLU A 98 7.31 -18.83 -8.58
CA GLU A 98 6.06 -18.83 -9.34
C GLU A 98 5.61 -17.40 -9.71
N MET A 99 6.19 -16.39 -9.07
CA MET A 99 5.99 -14.98 -9.39
C MET A 99 7.35 -14.32 -9.60
N SER A 100 7.55 -13.78 -10.80
CA SER A 100 8.72 -13.01 -11.16
C SER A 100 8.73 -11.63 -10.50
N THR A 101 9.92 -11.02 -10.44
CA THR A 101 10.06 -9.62 -9.99
C THR A 101 9.26 -8.65 -10.87
N GLY A 102 9.10 -8.96 -12.17
CA GLY A 102 8.28 -8.17 -13.09
C GLY A 102 6.81 -8.18 -12.70
N GLU A 103 6.23 -9.37 -12.54
CA GLU A 103 4.83 -9.55 -12.13
C GLU A 103 4.55 -8.93 -10.75
N ARG A 104 5.51 -9.06 -9.82
CA ARG A 104 5.43 -8.37 -8.53
C ARG A 104 5.35 -6.85 -8.71
N ASN A 105 6.18 -6.27 -9.55
CA ASN A 105 6.20 -4.82 -9.77
C ASN A 105 4.90 -4.36 -10.45
N GLU A 106 4.40 -5.11 -11.44
CA GLU A 106 3.11 -4.85 -12.06
C GLU A 106 1.94 -4.90 -11.06
N LEU A 107 2.01 -5.82 -10.08
CA LEU A 107 1.01 -5.87 -9.01
C LEU A 107 1.10 -4.64 -8.09
N VAL A 108 2.32 -4.23 -7.73
CA VAL A 108 2.53 -3.00 -6.97
C VAL A 108 2.00 -1.79 -7.73
N ASP A 109 2.23 -1.69 -9.04
CA ASP A 109 1.79 -0.57 -9.87
C ASP A 109 0.26 -0.51 -9.99
N ARG A 110 -0.40 -1.67 -10.13
CA ARG A 110 -1.87 -1.76 -10.11
C ARG A 110 -2.43 -1.25 -8.78
N PHE A 111 -1.93 -1.79 -7.67
CA PHE A 111 -2.36 -1.37 -6.33
C PHE A 111 -2.06 0.12 -6.09
N ALA A 112 -0.90 0.60 -6.51
CA ALA A 112 -0.51 1.99 -6.39
C ALA A 112 -1.47 2.90 -7.16
N THR A 113 -1.81 2.54 -8.40
CA THR A 113 -2.75 3.29 -9.25
C THR A 113 -4.11 3.42 -8.58
N PHE A 114 -4.66 2.30 -8.08
CA PHE A 114 -5.93 2.34 -7.37
C PHE A 114 -5.88 3.20 -6.10
N LEU A 115 -4.83 3.03 -5.30
CA LEU A 115 -4.66 3.81 -4.06
C LEU A 115 -4.49 5.30 -4.35
N TYR A 116 -3.81 5.69 -5.43
CA TYR A 116 -3.59 7.09 -5.82
C TYR A 116 -4.91 7.88 -5.87
N ASP A 117 -5.97 7.27 -6.41
CA ASP A 117 -7.30 7.90 -6.51
C ASP A 117 -8.02 8.04 -5.15
N ARG A 118 -7.56 7.29 -4.14
CA ARG A 118 -8.09 7.32 -2.77
C ARG A 118 -7.32 8.26 -1.84
N TYR A 119 -6.10 8.65 -2.21
CA TYR A 119 -5.36 9.67 -1.48
C TYR A 119 -6.02 11.06 -1.61
N PRO A 120 -5.72 12.01 -0.70
CA PRO A 120 -6.23 13.37 -0.81
C PRO A 120 -5.82 14.06 -2.12
N ARG A 121 -6.68 14.92 -2.66
CA ARG A 121 -6.40 15.70 -3.89
C ARG A 121 -5.07 16.48 -3.79
N LYS A 122 -4.82 17.14 -2.66
CA LYS A 122 -3.57 17.89 -2.39
C LYS A 122 -2.32 17.01 -2.55
N TYR A 123 -2.39 15.74 -2.20
CA TYR A 123 -1.30 14.78 -2.42
C TYR A 123 -1.10 14.48 -3.91
N ARG A 124 -2.19 14.21 -4.64
CA ARG A 124 -2.15 13.91 -6.08
C ARG A 124 -1.56 15.05 -6.90
N GLU A 125 -1.93 16.29 -6.60
CA GLU A 125 -1.41 17.49 -7.26
C GLU A 125 0.09 17.70 -7.05
N ARG A 126 0.66 17.14 -5.97
CA ARG A 126 2.10 17.24 -5.68
C ARG A 126 2.96 16.22 -6.41
N ILE A 127 2.39 15.08 -6.79
CA ILE A 127 3.10 14.04 -7.56
C ILE A 127 3.19 14.41 -9.04
N LYS A 128 2.19 15.14 -9.54
CA LYS A 128 2.13 15.60 -10.93
C LYS A 128 3.06 16.81 -11.23
N LYS A 129 3.78 17.34 -10.23
CA LYS A 129 4.70 18.48 -10.33
C LYS A 129 6.13 18.02 -10.15
#